data_AF-A0A961KB73-F1
#
_entry.id   AF-A0A961KB73-F1
#
_cell.length_a   1.000
_cell.length_b   1.000
_cell.length_c   1.000
_cell.angle_alpha   90.00
_cell.angle_beta   90.00
_cell.angle_gamma   90.00
#
_symmetry.space_group_name_H-M   'P 1'
#
loop_
_entity.id
_entity.type
_entity.pdbx_description
1 polymer ?
#
loop_
_entity_poly.entity_id
_entity_poly.type
_entity_poly.pdbx_seq_one_letter_code
_entity_poly.pdbx_strand_id
1 'polypeptide(L)'
;MALIAGDRQADRVVPPTGFTAKLTIFAAAAMGFLAVFALALMLATGRIADSWSDALAQSATVRVSAPDGQVETQVAAVMAVLRTTPGIAEAQVLSDDDQRALLEPWFGPDLPLDALPVPKLIAITETPEGYDSAGLRARLAGEAPGAVLDDHARWRAPLVAAAERIRLFGLAALVLIAATTAVIITLAAAAALAANAQVIDVLRLVGARDSYIARAFVRRYTLRALAGAAAGTAAGMIAVALMPSGDPAGGFLTGLGFAGLDWLWPLAIPPLAAVTAFLATRRAAFSTLRERP
;
A
#
# COMPACT_ATOMS: atom_id res chain seq x y z
N MET A 1 1.95 11.34 31.41
CA MET A 1 1.50 12.75 31.58
C MET A 1 2.63 13.79 31.75
N ALA A 2 3.88 13.43 32.05
CA ALA A 2 4.99 14.40 32.21
C ALA A 2 5.53 15.04 30.91
N LEU A 3 5.11 14.55 29.73
CA LEU A 3 5.44 15.15 28.43
C LEU A 3 4.61 16.42 28.13
N ILE A 4 3.40 16.51 28.69
CA ILE A 4 2.45 17.59 28.40
C ILE A 4 2.70 18.78 29.35
N ALA A 5 2.90 18.52 30.64
CA ALA A 5 3.24 19.51 31.65
C ALA A 5 4.77 19.75 31.72
N GLY A 6 5.34 20.29 30.64
CA GLY A 6 6.70 20.85 30.67
C GLY A 6 6.69 22.19 31.42
N ASP A 7 7.70 22.42 32.25
CA ASP A 7 7.87 23.68 32.97
C ASP A 7 7.83 24.88 32.00
N ARG A 8 6.83 25.75 32.16
CA ARG A 8 6.63 26.94 31.32
C ARG A 8 7.80 27.93 31.44
N GLN A 9 8.58 27.87 32.52
CA GLN A 9 9.80 28.66 32.67
C GLN A 9 10.92 28.12 31.78
N ALA A 10 11.07 26.80 31.63
CA ALA A 10 12.04 26.19 30.72
C ALA A 10 11.77 26.53 29.24
N ASP A 11 10.50 26.70 28.86
CA ASP A 11 10.12 27.14 27.51
C ASP A 11 10.48 28.61 27.22
N ARG A 12 10.66 29.46 28.24
CA ARG A 12 11.10 30.86 28.07
C ARG A 12 12.61 30.99 27.91
N VAL A 13 13.36 29.98 28.33
CA VAL A 13 14.82 29.93 28.26
C VAL A 13 15.32 29.75 26.82
N VAL A 14 14.50 29.15 25.95
CA VAL A 14 14.75 29.12 24.51
C VAL A 14 13.99 30.30 23.88
N PRO A 15 14.68 31.30 23.29
CA PRO A 15 14.00 32.41 22.63
C PRO A 15 12.94 31.92 21.64
N PRO A 16 11.84 32.66 21.42
CA PRO A 16 10.92 32.39 20.32
C PRO A 16 11.67 32.59 18.99
N THR A 17 12.39 31.57 18.54
CA THR A 17 13.28 31.63 17.38
C THR A 17 12.49 31.89 16.09
N GLY A 18 13.02 32.77 15.23
CA GLY A 18 12.48 33.21 13.94
C GLY A 18 12.44 32.14 12.84
N PHE A 19 13.13 32.37 11.71
CA PHE A 19 13.01 31.59 10.45
C PHE A 19 13.11 30.06 10.62
N THR A 20 13.94 29.56 11.54
CA THR A 20 14.11 28.12 11.81
C THR A 20 12.84 27.43 12.33
N ALA A 21 12.01 28.13 13.12
CA ALA A 21 10.75 27.57 13.60
C ALA A 21 9.74 27.37 12.46
N LYS A 22 9.62 28.37 11.58
CA LYS A 22 8.77 28.29 10.38
C LYS A 22 9.24 27.19 9.45
N LEU A 23 10.55 27.07 9.23
CA LEU A 23 11.16 26.01 8.43
C LEU A 23 10.85 24.61 8.95
N THR A 24 11.01 24.35 10.26
CA THR A 24 10.73 23.00 10.81
C THR A 24 9.26 22.63 10.69
N ILE A 25 8.35 23.56 10.98
CA ILE A 25 6.90 23.32 10.86
C ILE A 25 6.54 23.08 9.39
N PHE A 26 7.03 23.92 8.48
CA PHE A 26 6.76 23.79 7.05
C PHE A 26 7.33 22.48 6.49
N ALA A 27 8.57 22.13 6.82
CA ALA A 27 9.18 20.89 6.38
C ALA A 27 8.42 19.67 6.92
N ALA A 28 8.03 19.67 8.20
CA ALA A 28 7.22 18.60 8.77
C ALA A 28 5.82 18.52 8.11
N ALA A 29 5.21 19.65 7.76
CA ALA A 29 3.95 19.68 7.03
C ALA A 29 4.09 19.13 5.61
N ALA A 30 5.11 19.56 4.86
CA ALA A 30 5.38 19.03 3.52
C ALA A 30 5.65 17.52 3.56
N MET A 31 6.47 17.05 4.51
CA MET A 31 6.76 15.61 4.68
C MET A 31 5.53 14.82 5.11
N GLY A 32 4.70 15.37 6.01
CA GLY A 32 3.43 14.77 6.41
C GLY A 32 2.46 14.65 5.24
N PHE A 33 2.37 15.68 4.40
CA PHE A 33 1.57 15.66 3.17
C PHE A 33 2.06 14.60 2.19
N LEU A 34 3.36 14.57 1.89
CA LEU A 34 3.96 13.57 0.99
C LEU A 34 3.80 12.15 1.52
N ALA A 35 3.92 11.95 2.84
CA ALA A 35 3.71 10.66 3.48
C ALA A 35 2.28 10.14 3.29
N VAL A 36 1.27 11.02 3.31
CA VAL A 36 -0.12 10.61 3.02
C VAL A 36 -0.24 10.08 1.60
N PHE A 37 0.33 10.77 0.60
CA PHE A 37 0.27 10.30 -0.79
C PHE A 37 1.05 9.00 -1.01
N ALA A 38 2.25 8.88 -0.43
CA ALA A 38 3.03 7.65 -0.51
C ALA A 38 2.28 6.46 0.13
N LEU A 39 1.62 6.70 1.27
CA LEU A 39 0.80 5.71 1.96
C LEU A 39 -0.48 5.35 1.17
N ALA A 40 -1.16 6.35 0.62
CA ALA A 40 -2.35 6.15 -0.21
C ALA A 40 -2.03 5.29 -1.44
N LEU A 41 -0.93 5.60 -2.13
CA LEU A 41 -0.47 4.83 -3.28
C LEU A 41 -0.12 3.39 -2.88
N MET A 42 0.64 3.22 -1.80
CA MET A 42 1.05 1.90 -1.30
C MET A 42 -0.16 1.02 -0.94
N LEU A 43 -1.15 1.56 -0.22
CA LEU A 43 -2.36 0.82 0.17
C LEU A 43 -3.28 0.56 -1.02
N ALA A 44 -3.46 1.53 -1.91
CA ALA A 44 -4.26 1.37 -3.11
C ALA A 44 -3.71 0.27 -4.03
N THR A 45 -2.39 0.25 -4.25
CA THR A 45 -1.76 -0.80 -5.05
C THR A 45 -1.93 -2.19 -4.42
N GLY A 46 -1.84 -2.30 -3.09
CA GLY A 46 -2.09 -3.56 -2.38
C GLY A 46 -3.51 -4.09 -2.63
N ARG A 47 -4.53 -3.25 -2.43
CA ARG A 47 -5.93 -3.65 -2.69
C ARG A 47 -6.19 -4.02 -4.14
N ILE A 48 -5.58 -3.31 -5.10
CA ILE A 48 -5.71 -3.62 -6.52
C ILE A 48 -5.09 -5.00 -6.80
N ALA A 49 -3.92 -5.31 -6.23
CA ALA A 49 -3.30 -6.62 -6.35
C ALA A 49 -4.20 -7.74 -5.79
N ASP A 50 -4.76 -7.53 -4.59
CA ASP A 50 -5.61 -8.51 -3.91
C ASP A 50 -6.94 -8.72 -4.65
N SER A 51 -7.62 -7.65 -5.07
CA SER A 51 -8.88 -7.74 -5.83
C SER A 51 -8.71 -8.42 -7.19
N TRP A 52 -7.59 -8.19 -7.89
CA TRP A 52 -7.30 -8.90 -9.15
C TRP A 52 -6.92 -10.35 -8.89
N SER A 53 -6.26 -10.64 -7.77
CA SER A 53 -6.00 -12.00 -7.33
C SER A 53 -7.32 -12.74 -7.10
N ASP A 54 -8.24 -12.16 -6.34
CA ASP A 54 -9.50 -12.79 -5.95
C ASP A 54 -10.48 -12.96 -7.10
N ALA A 55 -10.70 -11.91 -7.91
CA ALA A 55 -11.65 -11.94 -9.03
C ALA A 55 -11.26 -12.94 -10.13
N LEU A 56 -9.97 -13.26 -10.24
CA LEU A 56 -9.44 -14.19 -11.24
C LEU A 56 -9.02 -15.55 -10.64
N ALA A 57 -8.98 -15.68 -9.31
CA ALA A 57 -8.77 -16.97 -8.63
C ALA A 57 -10.01 -17.85 -8.64
N GLN A 58 -11.17 -17.30 -8.97
CA GLN A 58 -12.46 -18.01 -8.94
C GLN A 58 -12.96 -18.42 -10.33
N SER A 59 -12.17 -18.25 -11.39
CA SER A 59 -12.57 -18.64 -12.75
C SER A 59 -11.41 -19.25 -13.56
N ALA A 60 -11.22 -20.55 -13.38
CA ALA A 60 -10.45 -21.35 -14.33
C ALA A 60 -11.40 -21.99 -15.34
N THR A 61 -10.94 -22.16 -16.58
CA THR A 61 -11.76 -22.78 -17.64
C THR A 61 -10.98 -23.92 -18.28
N VAL A 62 -11.62 -25.07 -18.45
CA VAL A 62 -11.09 -26.13 -19.33
C VAL A 62 -11.80 -26.04 -20.67
N ARG A 63 -11.01 -25.89 -21.72
CA ARG A 63 -11.49 -25.89 -23.11
C ARG A 63 -11.26 -27.27 -23.71
N VAL A 64 -12.31 -27.90 -24.21
CA VAL A 64 -12.24 -29.19 -24.91
C VAL A 64 -12.46 -28.97 -26.40
N SER A 65 -11.46 -29.31 -27.20
CA SER A 65 -11.56 -29.37 -28.66
C SER A 65 -11.11 -30.75 -29.14
N ALA A 66 -12.05 -31.51 -29.67
CA ALA A 66 -11.82 -32.85 -30.20
C ALA A 66 -12.58 -33.02 -31.52
N PRO A 67 -12.19 -33.99 -32.38
CA PRO A 67 -12.97 -34.33 -33.57
C PRO A 67 -14.40 -34.74 -33.24
N ASP A 68 -15.31 -34.56 -34.19
CA ASP A 68 -16.72 -34.92 -34.05
C ASP A 68 -16.89 -36.38 -33.61
N GLY A 69 -17.71 -36.59 -32.58
CA GLY A 69 -17.94 -37.91 -31.95
C GLY A 69 -16.98 -38.30 -30.82
N GLN A 70 -15.95 -37.49 -30.52
CA GLN A 70 -15.08 -37.68 -29.35
C GLN A 70 -15.22 -36.61 -28.26
N VAL A 71 -15.91 -35.50 -28.57
CA VAL A 71 -16.05 -34.35 -27.67
C VAL A 71 -16.74 -34.76 -26.37
N GLU A 72 -17.88 -35.44 -26.43
CA GLU A 72 -18.67 -35.86 -25.27
C GLU A 72 -17.89 -36.82 -24.36
N THR A 73 -17.15 -37.76 -24.95
CA THR A 73 -16.30 -38.71 -24.22
C THR A 73 -15.19 -37.99 -23.48
N GLN A 74 -14.53 -37.02 -24.12
CA GLN A 74 -13.48 -36.23 -23.48
C GLN A 74 -14.04 -35.28 -22.42
N VAL A 75 -15.20 -34.65 -22.65
CA VAL A 75 -15.89 -33.84 -21.63
C VAL A 75 -16.22 -34.69 -20.39
N ALA A 76 -16.72 -35.92 -20.57
CA ALA A 76 -16.99 -36.82 -19.45
C ALA A 76 -15.70 -37.20 -18.68
N ALA A 77 -14.60 -37.48 -19.39
CA ALA A 77 -13.30 -37.74 -18.78
C ALA A 77 -12.78 -36.53 -17.99
N VAL A 78 -12.86 -35.33 -18.56
CA VAL A 78 -12.50 -34.08 -17.86
C VAL A 78 -13.33 -33.91 -16.60
N MET A 79 -14.66 -34.07 -16.66
CA MET A 79 -15.53 -33.93 -15.50
C MET A 79 -15.21 -34.95 -14.40
N ALA A 80 -14.82 -36.18 -14.75
CA ALA A 80 -14.36 -37.18 -13.78
C ALA A 80 -13.04 -36.78 -13.11
N VAL A 81 -12.11 -36.23 -13.88
CA VAL A 81 -10.85 -35.68 -13.35
C VAL A 81 -11.11 -34.52 -12.40
N LEU A 82 -11.95 -33.55 -12.79
CA LEU A 82 -12.22 -32.36 -11.98
C LEU A 82 -12.91 -32.71 -10.66
N ARG A 83 -13.90 -33.62 -10.67
CA ARG A 83 -14.60 -34.08 -9.46
C ARG A 83 -13.69 -34.77 -8.44
N THR A 84 -12.58 -35.33 -8.89
CA THR A 84 -11.61 -36.04 -8.05
C THR A 84 -10.37 -35.21 -7.74
N THR A 85 -10.34 -33.94 -8.16
CA THR A 85 -9.20 -33.05 -7.93
C THR A 85 -9.43 -32.24 -6.65
N PRO A 86 -8.57 -32.39 -5.63
CA PRO A 86 -8.63 -31.54 -4.44
C PRO A 86 -8.44 -30.07 -4.80
N GLY A 87 -9.20 -29.17 -4.18
CA GLY A 87 -9.13 -27.73 -4.45
C GLY A 87 -10.16 -27.22 -5.47
N ILE A 88 -10.95 -28.11 -6.08
CA ILE A 88 -12.06 -27.73 -6.96
C ILE A 88 -13.36 -27.78 -6.16
N ALA A 89 -14.02 -26.63 -6.02
CA ALA A 89 -15.31 -26.52 -5.33
C ALA A 89 -16.45 -26.97 -6.24
N GLU A 90 -16.44 -26.50 -7.49
CA GLU A 90 -17.48 -26.78 -8.49
C GLU A 90 -16.89 -26.84 -9.89
N ALA A 91 -17.43 -27.71 -10.73
CA ALA A 91 -17.12 -27.77 -12.16
C ALA A 91 -18.43 -27.90 -12.93
N GLN A 92 -18.66 -27.02 -13.90
CA GLN A 92 -19.88 -26.98 -14.70
C GLN A 92 -19.55 -26.87 -16.19
N VAL A 93 -20.16 -27.72 -17.00
CA VAL A 93 -20.12 -27.59 -18.47
C VAL A 93 -21.04 -26.44 -18.87
N LEU A 94 -20.53 -25.46 -19.62
CA LEU A 94 -21.34 -24.37 -20.14
C LEU A 94 -22.28 -24.89 -21.22
N SER A 95 -23.56 -24.52 -21.12
CA SER A 95 -24.53 -24.84 -22.17
C SER A 95 -24.27 -24.00 -23.42
N ASP A 96 -24.83 -24.42 -24.56
CA ASP A 96 -24.70 -23.65 -25.81
C ASP A 96 -25.42 -22.29 -25.70
N ASP A 97 -26.45 -22.18 -24.87
CA ASP A 97 -27.11 -20.91 -24.55
C ASP A 97 -26.20 -19.99 -23.73
N ASP A 98 -25.46 -20.51 -22.75
CA ASP A 98 -24.48 -19.73 -21.98
C ASP A 98 -23.36 -19.21 -22.89
N GLN A 99 -22.87 -20.07 -23.81
CA GLN A 99 -21.87 -19.66 -24.79
C GLN A 99 -22.39 -18.60 -25.75
N ARG A 100 -23.67 -18.70 -26.17
CA ARG A 100 -24.31 -17.68 -27.03
C ARG A 100 -24.36 -16.34 -26.32
N ALA A 101 -24.80 -16.33 -25.06
CA ALA A 101 -24.88 -15.12 -24.24
C ALA A 101 -23.51 -14.44 -24.06
N LEU A 102 -22.43 -15.22 -23.95
CA LEU A 102 -21.06 -14.68 -23.87
C LEU A 102 -20.58 -14.05 -25.19
N LEU A 103 -21.07 -14.54 -26.33
CA LEU A 103 -20.67 -14.09 -27.66
C LEU A 103 -21.56 -12.98 -28.24
N GLU A 104 -22.81 -12.89 -27.77
CA GLU A 104 -23.81 -11.92 -28.22
C GLU A 104 -23.33 -10.45 -28.20
N PRO A 105 -22.59 -9.94 -27.19
CA PRO A 105 -22.11 -8.56 -27.20
C PRO A 105 -21.17 -8.22 -28.36
N TRP A 106 -20.52 -9.24 -28.93
CA TRP A 106 -19.52 -9.09 -30.00
C TRP A 106 -20.09 -9.41 -31.37
N PHE A 107 -20.96 -10.42 -31.45
CA PHE A 107 -21.45 -10.97 -32.72
C PHE A 107 -22.94 -10.75 -32.97
N GLY A 108 -23.67 -10.21 -31.99
CA GLY A 108 -25.11 -10.07 -32.02
C GLY A 108 -25.88 -11.35 -31.68
N PRO A 109 -27.22 -11.27 -31.57
CA PRO A 109 -28.06 -12.37 -31.09
C PRO A 109 -28.22 -13.53 -32.10
N ASP A 110 -28.00 -13.28 -33.39
CA ASP A 110 -28.26 -14.24 -34.48
C ASP A 110 -27.05 -15.11 -34.86
N LEU A 111 -26.11 -15.33 -33.93
CA LEU A 111 -24.91 -16.14 -34.21
C LEU A 111 -25.26 -17.65 -34.32
N PRO A 112 -25.02 -18.32 -35.47
CA PRO A 112 -25.26 -19.75 -35.63
C PRO A 112 -24.13 -20.57 -34.99
N LEU A 113 -24.23 -20.84 -33.69
CA LEU A 113 -23.23 -21.62 -32.94
C LEU A 113 -23.02 -23.03 -33.52
N ASP A 114 -24.08 -23.67 -34.00
CA ASP A 114 -24.04 -25.04 -34.53
C ASP A 114 -23.23 -25.17 -35.83
N ALA A 115 -22.99 -24.05 -36.53
CA ALA A 115 -22.20 -24.00 -37.75
C ALA A 115 -20.72 -23.67 -37.51
N LEU A 116 -20.36 -23.33 -36.26
CA LEU A 116 -19.00 -22.95 -35.88
C LEU A 116 -18.36 -24.10 -35.09
N PRO A 117 -17.07 -24.42 -35.34
CA PRO A 117 -16.33 -25.35 -34.50
C PRO A 117 -15.96 -24.68 -33.17
N VAL A 118 -16.96 -24.44 -32.33
CA VAL A 118 -16.76 -23.87 -30.99
C VAL A 118 -16.36 -24.98 -30.01
N PRO A 119 -15.35 -24.73 -29.17
CA PRO A 119 -14.96 -25.69 -28.14
C PRO A 119 -16.02 -25.79 -27.04
N LYS A 120 -16.13 -26.96 -26.40
CA LYS A 120 -16.89 -27.06 -25.15
C LYS A 120 -16.06 -26.46 -24.02
N LEU A 121 -16.70 -25.59 -23.24
CA LEU A 121 -16.09 -24.90 -22.10
C LEU A 121 -16.62 -25.47 -20.80
N ILE A 122 -15.73 -25.69 -19.85
CA ILE A 122 -16.05 -26.17 -18.51
C ILE A 122 -15.52 -25.12 -17.53
N ALA A 123 -16.41 -24.41 -16.85
CA ALA A 123 -16.06 -23.46 -15.80
C ALA A 123 -15.72 -24.22 -14.52
N ILE A 124 -14.65 -23.79 -13.86
CA ILE A 124 -14.13 -24.34 -12.62
C ILE A 124 -14.15 -23.23 -11.58
N THR A 125 -14.81 -23.51 -10.46
CA THR A 125 -14.73 -22.69 -9.25
C THR A 125 -13.78 -23.36 -8.29
N GLU A 126 -12.72 -22.65 -7.89
CA GLU A 126 -11.70 -23.12 -6.95
C GLU A 126 -12.14 -22.94 -5.49
N THR A 127 -11.65 -23.78 -4.58
CA THR A 127 -11.72 -23.50 -3.14
C THR A 127 -10.67 -22.45 -2.75
N PRO A 128 -10.77 -21.80 -1.58
CA PRO A 128 -9.78 -20.82 -1.12
C PRO A 128 -8.35 -21.36 -1.04
N GLU A 129 -8.19 -22.67 -0.83
CA GLU A 129 -6.89 -23.35 -0.81
C GLU A 129 -6.26 -23.51 -2.21
N GLY A 130 -7.06 -23.38 -3.27
CA GLY A 130 -6.66 -23.60 -4.66
C GLY A 130 -6.42 -25.07 -5.01
N TYR A 131 -6.14 -25.35 -6.29
CA TYR A 131 -5.75 -26.68 -6.78
C TYR A 131 -4.34 -26.67 -7.42
N ASP A 132 -3.71 -27.86 -7.51
CA ASP A 132 -2.44 -28.01 -8.24
C ASP A 132 -2.67 -27.94 -9.76
N SER A 133 -2.47 -26.76 -10.33
CA SER A 133 -2.71 -26.54 -11.76
C SER A 133 -1.71 -27.24 -12.68
N ALA A 134 -0.48 -27.49 -12.21
CA ALA A 134 0.51 -28.25 -12.96
C ALA A 134 0.14 -29.73 -12.98
N GLY A 135 -0.22 -30.30 -11.82
CA GLY A 135 -0.70 -31.66 -11.69
C GLY A 135 -2.00 -31.93 -12.45
N LEU A 136 -2.97 -31.00 -12.37
CA LEU A 136 -4.22 -31.10 -13.11
C LEU A 136 -3.98 -31.07 -14.63
N ARG A 137 -3.12 -30.17 -15.12
CA ARG A 137 -2.76 -30.10 -16.53
C ARG A 137 -2.09 -31.38 -17.02
N ALA A 138 -1.22 -31.99 -16.21
CA ALA A 138 -0.60 -33.27 -16.52
C ALA A 138 -1.61 -34.43 -16.57
N ARG A 139 -2.55 -34.50 -15.63
CA ARG A 139 -3.65 -35.49 -15.64
C ARG A 139 -4.55 -35.32 -16.86
N LEU A 140 -4.97 -34.10 -17.16
CA LEU A 140 -5.83 -33.81 -18.32
C LEU A 140 -5.16 -34.20 -19.64
N ALA A 141 -3.86 -33.96 -19.78
CA ALA A 141 -3.11 -34.37 -20.98
C ALA A 141 -3.12 -35.89 -21.22
N GLY A 142 -3.23 -36.70 -20.16
CA GLY A 142 -3.32 -38.16 -20.26
C GLY A 142 -4.74 -38.69 -20.50
N GLU A 143 -5.73 -38.14 -19.79
CA GLU A 143 -7.12 -38.63 -19.80
C GLU A 143 -7.98 -38.01 -20.93
N ALA A 144 -7.69 -36.77 -21.32
CA ALA A 144 -8.44 -36.02 -22.33
C ALA A 144 -7.49 -35.15 -23.19
N PRO A 145 -6.89 -35.71 -24.26
CA PRO A 145 -5.84 -35.03 -25.04
C PRO A 145 -6.28 -33.73 -25.71
N GLY A 146 -7.58 -33.56 -25.99
CA GLY A 146 -8.18 -32.35 -26.54
C GLY A 146 -8.55 -31.30 -25.49
N ALA A 147 -8.34 -31.58 -24.20
CA ALA A 147 -8.62 -30.67 -23.10
C ALA A 147 -7.41 -29.79 -22.77
N VAL A 148 -7.62 -28.47 -22.73
CA VAL A 148 -6.61 -27.49 -22.35
C VAL A 148 -7.11 -26.71 -21.15
N LEU A 149 -6.37 -26.78 -20.04
CA LEU A 149 -6.62 -25.99 -18.85
C LEU A 149 -6.08 -24.56 -19.03
N ASP A 150 -7.00 -23.60 -18.98
CA ASP A 150 -6.70 -22.17 -18.89
C ASP A 150 -6.98 -21.67 -17.47
N ASP A 151 -5.91 -21.53 -16.69
CA ASP A 151 -5.95 -21.07 -15.30
C ASP A 151 -5.69 -19.56 -15.17
N HIS A 152 -5.52 -18.84 -16.30
CA HIS A 152 -5.16 -17.41 -16.38
C HIS A 152 -3.96 -16.98 -15.47
N ALA A 153 -3.27 -17.91 -14.81
CA ALA A 153 -2.28 -17.65 -13.78
C ALA A 153 -1.00 -17.04 -14.36
N ARG A 154 -0.64 -17.45 -15.57
CA ARG A 154 0.54 -16.94 -16.30
C ARG A 154 0.43 -15.46 -16.68
N TRP A 155 -0.77 -14.97 -16.96
CA TRP A 155 -1.02 -13.55 -17.23
C TRP A 155 -1.11 -12.72 -15.94
N ARG A 156 -1.60 -13.34 -14.83
CA ARG A 156 -1.69 -12.70 -13.51
C ARG A 156 -0.34 -12.46 -12.84
N ALA A 157 0.54 -13.46 -12.85
CA ALA A 157 1.82 -13.42 -12.15
C ALA A 157 2.65 -12.14 -12.39
N PRO A 158 2.84 -11.64 -13.63
CA PRO A 158 3.59 -10.41 -13.86
C PRO A 158 2.88 -9.15 -13.33
N LEU A 159 1.54 -9.12 -13.33
CA LEU A 159 0.75 -7.98 -12.84
C LEU A 159 0.82 -7.88 -11.31
N VAL A 160 0.66 -9.00 -10.61
CA VAL A 160 0.82 -9.07 -9.15
C VAL A 160 2.26 -8.73 -8.76
N ALA A 161 3.25 -9.26 -9.48
CA ALA A 161 4.65 -8.93 -9.23
C ALA A 161 4.96 -7.44 -9.47
N ALA A 162 4.34 -6.83 -10.48
CA ALA A 162 4.48 -5.39 -10.72
C ALA A 162 3.83 -4.56 -9.60
N ALA A 163 2.65 -4.96 -9.12
CA ALA A 163 1.97 -4.30 -8.01
C ALA A 163 2.80 -4.39 -6.71
N GLU A 164 3.39 -5.55 -6.40
CA GLU A 164 4.26 -5.69 -5.23
C GLU A 164 5.52 -4.81 -5.32
N ARG A 165 6.10 -4.65 -6.53
CA ARG A 165 7.21 -3.72 -6.75
C ARG A 165 6.80 -2.26 -6.48
N ILE A 166 5.63 -1.85 -6.94
CA ILE A 166 5.09 -0.50 -6.65
C ILE A 166 4.86 -0.32 -5.13
N ARG A 167 4.37 -1.36 -4.44
CA ARG A 167 4.23 -1.36 -2.98
C ARG A 167 5.57 -1.14 -2.27
N LEU A 168 6.62 -1.81 -2.73
CA LEU A 168 7.99 -1.62 -2.24
C LEU A 168 8.50 -0.20 -2.48
N PHE A 169 8.19 0.41 -3.63
CA PHE A 169 8.52 1.82 -3.89
C PHE A 169 7.80 2.76 -2.92
N GLY A 170 6.53 2.51 -2.62
CA GLY A 170 5.77 3.27 -1.61
C GLY A 170 6.39 3.17 -0.22
N LEU A 171 6.77 1.97 0.20
CA LEU A 171 7.47 1.75 1.48
C LEU A 171 8.84 2.45 1.51
N ALA A 172 9.64 2.33 0.43
CA ALA A 172 10.93 3.00 0.31
C ALA A 172 10.79 4.52 0.39
N ALA A 173 9.76 5.10 -0.25
CA ALA A 173 9.45 6.52 -0.16
C ALA A 173 9.09 6.95 1.27
N LEU A 174 8.28 6.17 2.00
CA LEU A 174 7.95 6.45 3.41
C LEU A 174 9.19 6.42 4.31
N VAL A 175 10.07 5.44 4.12
CA VAL A 175 11.35 5.36 4.85
C VAL A 175 12.23 6.56 4.54
N LEU A 176 12.32 6.95 3.26
CA LEU A 176 13.09 8.11 2.83
C LEU A 176 12.52 9.41 3.44
N ILE A 177 11.20 9.60 3.43
CA ILE A 177 10.53 10.74 4.05
C ILE A 177 10.85 10.81 5.56
N ALA A 178 10.77 9.69 6.27
CA ALA A 178 11.11 9.63 7.69
C ALA A 178 12.59 9.97 7.93
N ALA A 179 13.49 9.42 7.12
CA ALA A 179 14.94 9.70 7.22
C ALA A 179 15.25 11.18 6.93
N THR A 180 14.69 11.75 5.86
CA THR A 180 14.87 13.16 5.51
C THR A 180 14.29 14.07 6.60
N THR A 181 13.14 13.73 7.16
CA THR A 181 12.55 14.44 8.29
C THR A 181 13.50 14.43 9.49
N ALA A 182 14.07 13.27 9.84
CA ALA A 182 15.05 13.15 10.91
C ALA A 182 16.29 14.02 10.68
N VAL A 183 16.83 14.04 9.46
CA VAL A 183 18.00 14.85 9.07
C VAL A 183 17.68 16.34 9.21
N ILE A 184 16.58 16.81 8.62
CA ILE A 184 16.19 18.23 8.68
C ILE A 184 16.00 18.69 10.13
N ILE A 185 15.35 17.87 10.96
CA ILE A 185 15.15 18.21 12.38
C ILE A 185 16.46 18.23 13.14
N THR A 186 17.37 17.27 12.89
CA THR A 186 18.70 17.23 13.49
C THR A 186 19.48 18.49 13.16
N LEU A 187 19.52 18.89 11.88
CA LEU A 187 20.21 20.10 11.43
C LEU A 187 19.57 21.36 12.03
N ALA A 188 18.24 21.45 12.04
CA ALA A 188 17.53 22.59 12.60
C ALA A 188 17.75 22.72 14.11
N ALA A 189 17.79 21.61 14.84
CA ALA A 189 18.09 21.58 16.27
C ALA A 189 19.54 21.99 16.55
N ALA A 190 20.51 21.43 15.80
CA ALA A 190 21.93 21.78 15.92
C ALA A 190 22.17 23.27 15.64
N ALA A 191 21.56 23.80 14.56
CA ALA A 191 21.64 25.22 14.23
C ALA A 191 21.04 26.10 15.33
N ALA A 192 19.91 25.70 15.93
CA ALA A 192 19.32 26.43 17.04
C ALA A 192 20.17 26.39 18.32
N LEU A 193 20.80 25.26 18.64
CA LEU A 193 21.73 25.14 19.76
C LEU A 193 23.00 25.98 19.54
N ALA A 194 23.51 26.02 18.32
CA ALA A 194 24.65 26.86 17.96
C ALA A 194 24.32 28.35 18.07
N ALA A 195 23.16 28.77 17.54
CA ALA A 195 22.72 30.17 17.58
C ALA A 195 22.43 30.70 19.00
N ASN A 196 22.15 29.80 19.96
CA ASN A 196 21.85 30.16 21.35
C ASN A 196 22.98 29.77 22.32
N ALA A 197 24.21 29.59 21.84
CA ALA A 197 25.35 29.15 22.64
C ALA A 197 25.56 30.01 23.90
N GLN A 198 25.60 31.34 23.75
CA GLN A 198 25.83 32.25 24.88
C GLN A 198 24.75 32.13 25.98
N VAL A 199 23.49 31.90 25.60
CA VAL A 199 22.39 31.70 26.56
C VAL A 199 22.58 30.38 27.31
N ILE A 200 22.98 29.32 26.59
CA ILE A 200 23.28 28.00 27.17
C ILE A 200 24.43 28.11 28.19
N ASP A 201 25.49 28.84 27.87
CA ASP A 201 26.65 29.03 28.75
C ASP A 201 26.25 29.75 30.05
N VAL A 202 25.45 30.81 29.97
CA VAL A 202 24.93 31.52 31.16
C VAL A 202 24.08 30.60 32.04
N LEU A 203 23.21 29.77 31.45
CA LEU A 203 22.40 28.82 32.24
C LEU A 203 23.26 27.79 32.93
N ARG A 204 24.32 27.31 32.26
CA ARG A 204 25.28 26.37 32.85
C ARG A 204 26.03 27.02 34.02
N LEU A 205 26.43 28.28 33.92
CA LEU A 205 27.07 29.04 35.00
C LEU A 205 26.16 29.16 36.25
N VAL A 206 24.85 29.27 36.05
CA VAL A 206 23.85 29.29 37.14
C VAL A 206 23.51 27.88 37.65
N GLY A 207 24.12 26.83 37.10
CA GLY A 207 23.99 25.45 37.56
C GLY A 207 22.96 24.58 36.82
N ALA A 208 22.48 25.02 35.65
CA ALA A 208 21.55 24.22 34.84
C ALA A 208 22.24 22.96 34.27
N ARG A 209 21.59 21.80 34.45
CA ARG A 209 22.08 20.53 33.88
C ARG A 209 21.81 20.45 32.38
N ASP A 210 22.68 19.80 31.63
CA ASP A 210 22.50 19.54 30.18
C ASP A 210 21.18 18.85 29.85
N SER A 211 20.73 17.94 30.72
CA SER A 211 19.43 17.27 30.57
C SER A 211 18.24 18.23 30.64
N TYR A 212 18.36 19.32 31.40
CA TYR A 212 17.34 20.36 31.51
C TYR A 212 17.29 21.17 30.21
N ILE A 213 18.45 21.61 29.72
CA ILE A 213 18.58 22.35 28.46
C ILE A 213 18.10 21.49 27.29
N ALA A 214 18.61 20.27 27.15
CA ALA A 214 18.23 19.34 26.07
C ALA A 214 16.71 19.06 26.06
N ARG A 215 16.08 18.91 27.23
CA ARG A 215 14.63 18.65 27.33
C ARG A 215 13.79 19.79 26.76
N ALA A 216 14.21 21.04 26.96
CA ALA A 216 13.51 22.21 26.42
C ALA A 216 13.53 22.19 24.87
N PHE A 217 14.69 21.92 24.26
CA PHE A 217 14.80 21.80 22.80
C PHE A 217 14.03 20.60 22.25
N VAL A 218 14.18 19.42 22.88
CA VAL A 218 13.47 18.20 22.48
C VAL A 218 11.97 18.41 22.48
N ARG A 219 11.40 18.93 23.57
CA ARG A 219 9.96 19.17 23.66
C ARG A 219 9.50 20.14 22.58
N ARG A 220 10.22 21.24 22.38
CA ARG A 220 9.87 22.28 21.40
C ARG A 220 9.88 21.76 19.96
N TYR A 221 10.92 21.06 19.55
CA TYR A 221 11.02 20.51 18.19
C TYR A 221 10.05 19.35 17.96
N THR A 222 9.83 18.52 18.99
CA THR A 222 8.80 17.45 18.94
C THR A 222 7.41 18.03 18.69
N LEU A 223 7.03 19.08 19.42
CA LEU A 223 5.73 19.73 19.24
C LEU A 223 5.60 20.44 17.89
N ARG A 224 6.67 21.07 17.40
CA ARG A 224 6.68 21.70 16.07
C ARG A 224 6.54 20.68 14.94
N ALA A 225 7.27 19.57 15.03
CA ALA A 225 7.17 18.48 14.07
C ALA A 225 5.79 17.82 14.11
N LEU A 226 5.24 17.59 15.31
CA LEU A 226 3.88 17.07 15.48
C LEU A 226 2.84 17.99 14.85
N ALA A 227 2.88 19.29 15.15
CA ALA A 227 1.92 20.25 14.61
C ALA A 227 2.04 20.42 13.10
N GLY A 228 3.27 20.50 12.58
CA GLY A 228 3.53 20.56 11.14
C GLY A 228 3.02 19.29 10.45
N ALA A 229 3.44 18.12 10.91
CA ALA A 229 3.00 16.85 10.36
C ALA A 229 1.47 16.68 10.45
N ALA A 230 0.82 17.06 11.55
CA ALA A 230 -0.64 17.03 11.67
C ALA A 230 -1.33 17.91 10.61
N ALA A 231 -0.84 19.14 10.40
CA ALA A 231 -1.37 20.03 9.37
C ALA A 231 -1.13 19.46 7.95
N GLY A 232 0.06 18.92 7.70
CA GLY A 232 0.42 18.26 6.44
C GLY A 232 -0.42 17.03 6.14
N THR A 233 -0.60 16.17 7.15
CA THR A 233 -1.45 14.97 7.07
C THR A 233 -2.90 15.37 6.81
N ALA A 234 -3.45 16.34 7.53
CA ALA A 234 -4.81 16.82 7.30
C ALA A 234 -4.98 17.36 5.87
N ALA A 235 -4.04 18.19 5.39
CA ALA A 235 -4.06 18.69 4.02
C ALA A 235 -3.95 17.57 2.97
N GLY A 236 -3.10 16.57 3.22
CA GLY A 236 -2.95 15.40 2.35
C GLY A 236 -4.21 14.55 2.31
N MET A 237 -4.83 14.31 3.47
CA MET A 237 -6.10 13.58 3.58
C MET A 237 -7.22 14.31 2.84
N ILE A 238 -7.31 15.64 2.97
CA ILE A 238 -8.27 16.46 2.21
C ILE A 238 -7.98 16.36 0.71
N ALA A 239 -6.72 16.45 0.28
CA ALA A 239 -6.36 16.34 -1.12
C ALA A 239 -6.73 14.98 -1.72
N VAL A 240 -6.51 13.88 -0.98
CA VAL A 240 -6.94 12.54 -1.39
C VAL A 240 -8.47 12.45 -1.41
N ALA A 241 -9.18 13.05 -0.45
CA ALA A 241 -10.65 13.06 -0.40
C ALA A 241 -11.28 13.83 -1.58
N LEU A 242 -10.61 14.88 -2.06
CA LEU A 242 -11.07 15.69 -3.19
C LEU A 242 -10.69 15.10 -4.55
N MET A 243 -9.89 14.03 -4.57
CA MET A 243 -9.50 13.38 -5.82
C MET A 243 -10.73 12.72 -6.45
N PRO A 244 -11.08 13.03 -7.72
CA PRO A 244 -12.26 12.45 -8.34
C PRO A 244 -12.15 10.93 -8.40
N SER A 245 -13.17 10.23 -7.87
CA SER A 245 -13.36 8.80 -8.12
C SER A 245 -13.65 8.63 -9.62
N GLY A 246 -12.75 7.99 -10.36
CA GLY A 246 -12.92 7.79 -11.81
C GLY A 246 -14.22 7.04 -12.16
N ASP A 247 -14.72 7.29 -13.37
CA ASP A 247 -15.83 6.56 -13.99
C ASP A 247 -15.53 5.04 -14.04
N PRO A 248 -16.46 4.13 -13.72
CA PRO A 248 -16.29 2.68 -13.87
C PRO A 248 -15.81 2.23 -15.27
N ALA A 249 -15.99 3.04 -16.31
CA ALA A 249 -15.43 2.78 -17.65
C ALA A 249 -13.91 3.08 -17.78
N GLY A 250 -13.34 3.87 -16.87
CA GLY A 250 -11.93 4.30 -16.87
C GLY A 250 -11.08 3.50 -15.90
N GLY A 251 -10.71 2.27 -16.29
CA GLY A 251 -9.87 1.36 -15.51
C GLY A 251 -8.57 1.99 -14.99
N PHE A 252 -8.09 1.43 -13.87
CA PHE A 252 -6.88 1.77 -13.10
C PHE A 252 -6.98 2.95 -12.12
N LEU A 253 -7.67 4.04 -12.44
CA LEU A 253 -7.71 5.22 -11.55
C LEU A 253 -8.81 5.16 -10.46
N THR A 254 -9.79 4.27 -10.61
CA THR A 254 -10.95 4.13 -9.72
C THR A 254 -10.63 3.59 -8.32
N GLY A 255 -9.44 3.00 -8.12
CA GLY A 255 -9.01 2.43 -6.84
C GLY A 255 -7.98 3.27 -6.07
N LEU A 256 -7.55 4.43 -6.61
CA LEU A 256 -6.52 5.27 -6.00
C LEU A 256 -7.10 6.08 -4.84
N GLY A 257 -6.63 5.81 -3.62
CA GLY A 257 -7.07 6.51 -2.40
C GLY A 257 -7.19 5.60 -1.18
N PHE A 258 -7.76 6.14 -0.10
CA PHE A 258 -8.08 5.36 1.10
C PHE A 258 -9.52 4.82 1.02
N ALA A 259 -9.73 3.56 1.39
CA ALA A 259 -11.04 2.93 1.46
C ALA A 259 -11.30 2.40 2.87
N GLY A 260 -12.52 2.58 3.39
CA GLY A 260 -12.92 2.06 4.70
C GLY A 260 -11.99 2.48 5.84
N LEU A 261 -11.38 1.49 6.52
CA LEU A 261 -10.46 1.70 7.65
C LEU A 261 -9.12 2.31 7.24
N ASP A 262 -8.79 2.36 5.94
CA ASP A 262 -7.50 2.90 5.50
C ASP A 262 -7.34 4.40 5.78
N TRP A 263 -8.46 5.11 6.00
CA TRP A 263 -8.47 6.50 6.43
C TRP A 263 -7.83 6.73 7.81
N LEU A 264 -7.67 5.68 8.61
CA LEU A 264 -7.03 5.75 9.93
C LEU A 264 -5.51 5.66 9.85
N TRP A 265 -4.95 4.98 8.84
CA TRP A 265 -3.50 4.82 8.71
C TRP A 265 -2.72 6.15 8.63
N PRO A 266 -3.18 7.17 7.90
CA PRO A 266 -2.55 8.50 7.91
C PRO A 266 -2.43 9.14 9.30
N LEU A 267 -3.31 8.81 10.24
CA LEU A 267 -3.26 9.37 11.60
C LEU A 267 -2.05 8.89 12.41
N ALA A 268 -1.36 7.83 11.95
CA ALA A 268 -0.08 7.41 12.50
C ALA A 268 1.09 8.31 12.08
N ILE A 269 0.95 9.12 11.02
CA ILE A 269 2.04 9.98 10.51
C ILE A 269 2.47 11.04 11.53
N PRO A 270 1.55 11.84 12.14
CA PRO A 270 1.96 12.84 13.13
C PRO A 270 2.68 12.27 14.37
N PRO A 271 2.23 11.18 15.03
CA PRO A 271 2.97 10.60 16.15
C PRO A 271 4.32 10.01 15.71
N LEU A 272 4.42 9.39 14.54
CA LEU A 272 5.71 8.91 14.01
C LEU A 272 6.69 10.06 13.74
N ALA A 273 6.20 11.17 13.19
CA ALA A 273 7.00 12.38 13.02
C ALA A 273 7.45 12.96 14.36
N ALA A 274 6.59 12.93 15.38
CA ALA A 274 6.95 13.36 16.73
C ALA A 274 8.01 12.46 17.38
N VAL A 275 7.89 11.13 17.24
CA VAL A 275 8.91 10.18 17.71
C VAL A 275 10.24 10.41 17.00
N THR A 276 10.19 10.57 15.68
CA THR A 276 11.38 10.89 14.86
C THR A 276 12.03 12.18 15.33
N ALA A 277 11.25 13.24 15.54
CA ALA A 277 11.72 14.52 16.03
C ALA A 277 12.34 14.42 17.42
N PHE A 278 11.69 13.68 18.33
CA PHE A 278 12.18 13.45 19.68
C PHE A 278 13.56 12.79 19.66
N LEU A 279 13.73 11.72 18.89
CA LEU A 279 15.00 10.99 18.77
C LEU A 279 16.08 11.85 18.12
N ALA A 280 15.74 12.51 17.01
CA ALA A 280 16.65 13.38 16.25
C ALA A 280 17.15 14.55 17.10
N THR A 281 16.24 15.32 17.70
CA THR A 281 16.60 16.48 18.55
C THR A 281 17.34 16.04 19.80
N ARG A 282 16.97 14.91 20.42
CA ARG A 282 17.68 14.41 21.60
C ARG A 282 19.12 14.07 21.27
N ARG A 283 19.35 13.37 20.16
CA ARG A 283 20.69 13.01 19.71
C ARG A 283 21.53 14.26 19.41
N ALA A 284 20.96 15.22 18.67
CA ALA A 284 21.62 16.50 18.36
C ALA A 284 21.96 17.32 19.61
N ALA A 285 21.02 17.43 20.55
CA ALA A 285 21.22 18.21 21.77
C ALA A 285 22.34 17.63 22.63
N PHE A 286 22.34 16.31 22.87
CA PHE A 286 23.39 15.69 23.68
C PHE A 286 24.75 15.64 22.97
N SER A 287 24.82 15.55 21.65
CA SER A 287 26.11 15.64 20.95
C SER A 287 26.71 17.04 21.08
N THR A 288 25.94 18.08 20.80
CA THR A 288 26.42 19.47 20.86
C THR A 288 26.78 19.92 22.28
N LEU A 289 26.02 19.47 23.30
CA LEU A 289 26.30 19.81 24.69
C LEU A 289 27.55 19.10 25.24
N ARG A 290 27.89 17.89 24.76
CA ARG A 290 29.11 17.18 25.15
C ARG A 290 30.38 17.79 24.56
N GLU A 291 30.28 18.35 23.37
CA GLU A 291 31.41 18.99 22.67
C GLU A 291 31.78 20.36 23.27
N ARG A 292 30.90 20.93 24.10
CA ARG A 292 31.12 22.23 24.74
C ARG A 292 31.44 22.05 26.23
N PRO A 293 32.63 22.48 26.71
CA PRO A 293 32.98 22.43 28.12
C PRO A 293 32.10 23.35 28.98
#